data_AF-A0A1M4T2G1-F1
#
_entry.id   AF-A0A1M4T2G1-F1
#
_cell.length_a   1.000
_cell.length_b   1.000
_cell.length_c   1.000
_cell.angle_alpha   90.00
_cell.angle_beta   90.00
_cell.angle_gamma   90.00
#
_symmetry.space_group_name_H-M   'P 1'
#
loop_
_entity.id
_entity.type
_entity.pdbx_description
1 polymer ?
#
loop_
_entity_poly.entity_id
_entity_poly.type
_entity_poly.pdbx_seq_one_letter_code
_entity_poly.pdbx_strand_id
1 'polypeptide(L)'
;MTQWLGVIVRFIVSALVLIVVSWLSPGFVVRGGFVGALIAAVVIAVLGYIVEALLGDRVSPQSRGIVGFITAAVVIYVAQFIIPNLLSVNLLGALIAAFIIGLIDAVVPTVLR
;
A
#
# COMPACT_ATOMS: atom_id res chain seq x y z
N MET A 1 5.21 9.41 21.96
CA MET A 1 5.48 10.82 21.59
C MET A 1 4.49 11.21 20.51
N THR A 2 3.64 12.22 20.81
CA THR A 2 2.49 12.75 20.05
C THR A 2 1.90 11.82 18.97
N GLN A 3 0.74 11.20 19.21
CA GLN A 3 0.06 10.26 18.29
C GLN A 3 0.03 10.71 16.81
N TRP A 4 0.01 12.02 16.58
CA TRP A 4 0.07 12.66 15.27
C TRP A 4 1.43 12.52 14.54
N LEU A 5 2.55 12.60 15.27
CA LEU A 5 3.90 12.45 14.68
C LEU A 5 4.09 11.05 14.10
N GLY A 6 3.62 10.02 14.82
CA GLY A 6 3.68 8.63 14.36
C GLY A 6 2.88 8.40 13.08
N VAL A 7 1.69 9.00 12.97
CA VAL A 7 0.87 8.94 11.75
C VAL A 7 1.59 9.60 10.57
N ILE A 8 2.14 10.80 10.78
CA ILE A 8 2.87 11.53 9.74
C ILE A 8 4.09 10.73 9.26
N VAL A 9 4.88 10.18 10.19
CA VAL A 9 6.06 9.36 9.85
C VAL A 9 5.66 8.12 9.07
N ARG A 10 4.62 7.38 9.51
CA ARG A 10 4.11 6.21 8.76
C ARG A 10 3.69 6.59 7.36
N PHE A 11 3.04 7.75 7.21
CA PHE A 11 2.62 8.25 5.92
C PHE A 11 3.78 8.55 4.97
N ILE A 12 4.81 9.22 5.49
CA ILE A 12 6.04 9.50 4.75
C ILE A 12 6.75 8.20 4.37
N VAL A 13 6.85 7.24 5.30
CA VAL A 13 7.46 5.93 5.04
C VAL A 13 6.69 5.19 3.95
N SER A 14 5.36 5.13 4.01
CA SER A 14 4.55 4.50 2.95
C SER A 14 4.76 5.18 1.59
N ALA A 15 4.84 6.51 1.53
CA ALA A 15 5.13 7.21 0.27
C ALA A 15 6.53 6.86 -0.27
N LEU A 16 7.56 6.78 0.58
CA LEU A 16 8.89 6.34 0.18
C LEU A 16 8.89 4.89 -0.32
N VAL A 17 8.15 4.01 0.35
CA VAL A 17 7.97 2.62 -0.07
C VAL A 17 7.36 2.55 -1.47
N LEU A 18 6.33 3.34 -1.76
CA LEU A 18 5.73 3.36 -3.10
C LEU A 18 6.70 3.82 -4.19
N ILE A 19 7.59 4.76 -3.89
CA ILE A 19 8.64 5.18 -4.84
C ILE A 19 9.60 4.02 -5.10
N VAL A 20 10.08 3.36 -4.05
CA VAL A 20 10.97 2.20 -4.17
C VAL A 20 10.29 1.08 -4.96
N VAL A 21 9.03 0.78 -4.65
CA VAL A 21 8.23 -0.22 -5.35
C VAL A 21 8.05 0.13 -6.83
N SER A 22 7.89 1.42 -7.17
CA SER A 22 7.79 1.85 -8.57
C SER A 22 9.04 1.59 -9.40
N TRP A 23 10.20 1.42 -8.76
CA TRP A 23 11.44 1.05 -9.45
C TRP A 23 11.63 -0.47 -9.51
N LEU A 24 11.10 -1.20 -8.54
CA LEU A 24 11.26 -2.65 -8.42
C LEU A 24 10.17 -3.44 -9.14
N SER A 25 8.96 -2.88 -9.28
CA SER A 25 7.79 -3.58 -9.79
C SER A 25 7.50 -3.21 -11.25
N PRO A 26 7.78 -4.09 -12.22
CA PRO A 26 7.51 -3.82 -13.63
C PRO A 26 6.01 -3.64 -13.84
N GLY A 27 5.65 -2.54 -14.48
CA GLY A 27 4.26 -2.19 -14.72
C GLY A 27 3.56 -1.54 -13.53
N PHE A 28 4.25 -1.15 -12.45
CA PHE A 28 3.78 -0.24 -11.41
C PHE A 28 4.52 1.10 -11.55
N VAL A 29 3.81 2.15 -11.95
CA VAL A 29 4.42 3.47 -12.19
C VAL A 29 3.66 4.53 -11.42
N VAL A 30 4.40 5.28 -10.59
CA VAL A 30 3.92 6.47 -9.90
C VAL A 30 4.46 7.71 -10.60
N ARG A 31 3.58 8.55 -11.13
CA ARG A 31 3.90 9.83 -11.78
C ARG A 31 3.77 10.97 -10.78
N GLY A 32 4.54 12.04 -10.98
CA GLY A 32 4.52 13.22 -10.10
C GLY A 32 5.46 13.13 -8.89
N GLY A 33 6.44 12.21 -8.91
CA GLY A 33 7.48 12.10 -7.90
C GLY A 33 6.93 11.85 -6.49
N PHE A 34 7.50 12.54 -5.50
CA PHE A 34 7.12 12.38 -4.09
C PHE A 34 5.65 12.76 -3.81
N VAL A 35 5.15 13.82 -4.44
CA VAL A 35 3.76 14.27 -4.26
C VAL A 35 2.79 13.23 -4.82
N GLY A 36 3.07 12.67 -6.00
CA GLY A 36 2.29 11.59 -6.58
C GLY A 36 2.26 10.34 -5.70
N ALA A 37 3.41 9.96 -5.12
CA ALA A 37 3.51 8.85 -4.18
C ALA A 37 2.74 9.09 -2.88
N LEU A 38 2.77 10.32 -2.37
CA LEU A 38 2.01 10.69 -1.18
C LEU A 38 0.51 10.60 -1.42
N ILE A 39 0.01 11.09 -2.56
CA ILE A 39 -1.40 10.96 -2.95
C ILE A 39 -1.76 9.47 -3.13
N ALA A 40 -0.93 8.69 -3.81
CA ALA A 40 -1.17 7.26 -3.98
C ALA A 40 -1.22 6.52 -2.64
N ALA A 41 -0.36 6.87 -1.69
CA ALA A 41 -0.39 6.31 -0.33
C ALA A 41 -1.70 6.63 0.39
N VAL A 42 -2.26 7.84 0.22
CA VAL A 42 -3.59 8.19 0.79
C VAL A 42 -4.65 7.28 0.20
N VAL A 43 -4.70 7.19 -1.12
CA VAL A 43 -5.73 6.42 -1.83
C VAL A 43 -5.66 4.94 -1.44
N ILE A 44 -4.47 4.36 -1.43
CA ILE A 44 -4.24 2.95 -1.05
C ILE A 44 -4.61 2.72 0.42
N ALA A 45 -4.24 3.62 1.33
CA ALA A 45 -4.58 3.49 2.76
C ALA A 45 -6.10 3.58 2.99
N VAL A 46 -6.78 4.52 2.33
CA VAL A 46 -8.24 4.68 2.43
C VAL A 46 -8.95 3.44 1.87
N LEU A 47 -8.56 2.97 0.69
CA LEU A 47 -9.12 1.75 0.11
C LEU A 47 -8.85 0.53 0.99
N GLY A 48 -7.64 0.39 1.52
CA GLY A 48 -7.28 -0.68 2.45
C GLY A 48 -8.16 -0.69 3.70
N TYR A 49 -8.38 0.49 4.29
CA TYR A 49 -9.28 0.65 5.43
C TYR A 49 -10.73 0.25 5.10
N ILE A 50 -11.24 0.63 3.92
CA ILE A 50 -12.59 0.24 3.49
C ILE A 50 -12.68 -1.29 3.37
N VAL A 51 -11.70 -1.93 2.72
CA VAL A 51 -11.71 -3.39 2.55
C VAL A 51 -11.58 -4.10 3.90
N GLU A 52 -10.71 -3.61 4.79
CA GLU A 52 -10.57 -4.14 6.14
C GLU A 52 -11.87 -4.03 6.95
N ALA A 53 -12.57 -2.89 6.87
CA ALA A 53 -13.86 -2.72 7.54
C ALA A 53 -14.94 -3.70 7.03
N LEU A 54 -14.83 -4.13 5.77
CA LEU A 54 -15.76 -5.12 5.18
C LEU A 54 -15.39 -6.57 5.50
N LEU A 55 -14.08 -6.89 5.61
CA LEU A 55 -13.59 -8.27 5.80
C LEU A 55 -13.26 -8.62 7.26
N GLY A 56 -12.98 -7.64 8.13
CA GLY A 56 -12.23 -7.76 9.38
C GLY A 56 -12.47 -9.02 10.20
N ASP A 57 -13.68 -9.20 10.73
CA ASP A 57 -13.96 -10.29 11.68
C ASP A 57 -14.10 -11.68 11.01
N ARG A 58 -14.10 -11.74 9.68
CA ARG A 58 -14.36 -12.98 8.93
C ARG A 58 -13.10 -13.75 8.55
N VAL A 59 -11.91 -13.16 8.73
CA VAL A 59 -10.64 -13.74 8.28
C VAL A 59 -9.96 -14.52 9.41
N SER A 60 -9.83 -15.84 9.23
CA SER A 60 -9.18 -16.71 10.21
C SER A 60 -7.67 -16.41 10.34
N PRO A 61 -7.06 -16.59 11.54
CA PRO A 61 -5.64 -16.32 11.75
C PRO A 61 -4.69 -16.99 10.75
N GLN A 62 -4.98 -18.25 10.40
CA GLN A 62 -4.20 -19.03 9.43
C GLN A 62 -4.26 -18.46 8.00
N SER A 63 -5.34 -17.77 7.63
CA SER A 63 -5.52 -17.25 6.26
C SER A 63 -5.12 -15.78 6.11
N ARG A 64 -4.85 -15.07 7.21
CA ARG A 64 -4.56 -13.62 7.21
C ARG A 64 -3.43 -13.21 6.27
N GLY A 65 -2.38 -14.01 6.13
CA GLY A 65 -1.26 -13.70 5.23
C GLY A 65 -1.67 -13.64 3.76
N ILE A 66 -2.30 -14.70 3.25
CA ILE A 66 -2.72 -14.79 1.84
C ILE A 66 -3.85 -13.82 1.55
N VAL A 67 -4.85 -13.73 2.44
CA VAL A 67 -5.98 -12.81 2.28
C VAL A 67 -5.50 -11.36 2.27
N GLY A 68 -4.58 -11.00 3.16
CA GLY A 68 -3.95 -9.67 3.18
C GLY A 68 -3.18 -9.37 1.90
N PHE A 69 -2.39 -10.33 1.40
CA PHE A 69 -1.66 -10.18 0.13
C PHE A 69 -2.60 -9.92 -1.06
N ILE A 70 -3.63 -10.76 -1.22
CA ILE A 70 -4.61 -10.61 -2.31
C ILE A 70 -5.36 -9.29 -2.16
N THR A 71 -5.76 -8.94 -0.94
CA THR A 71 -6.43 -7.68 -0.63
C THR A 71 -5.57 -6.49 -1.03
N ALA A 72 -4.29 -6.48 -0.65
CA ALA A 72 -3.36 -5.42 -1.01
C ALA A 72 -3.19 -5.31 -2.54
N ALA A 73 -3.05 -6.44 -3.24
CA ALA A 73 -2.94 -6.44 -4.70
C ALA A 73 -4.19 -5.86 -5.38
N VAL A 74 -5.38 -6.23 -4.91
CA VAL A 74 -6.65 -5.70 -5.41
C VAL A 74 -6.76 -4.20 -5.12
N VAL A 75 -6.45 -3.77 -3.89
CA VAL A 75 -6.48 -2.35 -3.49
C VAL A 75 -5.55 -1.51 -4.36
N ILE A 76 -4.32 -1.97 -4.58
CA ILE A 76 -3.33 -1.30 -5.43
C ILE A 76 -3.83 -1.23 -6.88
N TYR A 77 -4.36 -2.34 -7.40
CA TYR A 77 -4.91 -2.39 -8.75
C TYR A 77 -6.09 -1.44 -8.92
N VAL A 78 -6.96 -1.33 -7.92
CA VAL A 78 -8.13 -0.45 -7.94
C VAL A 78 -7.74 1.03 -7.78
N ALA A 79 -6.69 1.33 -7.00
CA ALA A 79 -6.23 2.69 -6.75
C ALA A 79 -5.93 3.46 -8.05
N GLN A 80 -5.47 2.77 -9.10
CA GLN A 80 -5.18 3.42 -10.39
C GLN A 80 -6.42 4.05 -11.03
N PHE A 81 -7.62 3.51 -10.79
CA PHE A 81 -8.85 4.05 -11.37
C PHE A 81 -9.32 5.32 -10.66
N ILE A 82 -8.89 5.54 -9.42
CA ILE A 82 -9.19 6.74 -8.64
C ILE A 82 -8.23 7.88 -9.04
N ILE A 83 -6.97 7.54 -9.33
CA ILE A 83 -5.91 8.51 -9.68
C ILE A 83 -5.18 8.12 -10.98
N PRO A 84 -5.86 8.03 -12.13
CA PRO A 84 -5.30 7.49 -13.37
C PRO A 84 -4.14 8.30 -13.94
N ASN A 85 -4.04 9.59 -13.58
CA ASN A 85 -2.94 10.45 -14.00
C ASN A 85 -1.68 10.26 -13.17
N LEU A 86 -1.80 9.70 -11.96
CA LEU A 86 -0.71 9.59 -10.98
C LEU A 86 -0.24 8.15 -10.78
N LEU A 87 -1.10 7.15 -10.97
CA LEU A 87 -0.76 5.75 -10.79
C LEU A 87 -1.20 4.95 -12.02
N SER A 88 -0.29 4.15 -12.55
CA SER A 88 -0.55 3.19 -13.61
C SER A 88 -0.06 1.83 -13.15
N VAL A 89 -0.94 0.83 -13.07
CA VAL A 89 -0.56 -0.51 -12.63
C VAL A 89 -1.19 -1.64 -13.44
N ASN A 90 -0.40 -2.59 -13.93
CA ASN A 90 -0.93 -3.82 -14.50
C ASN A 90 -1.09 -4.90 -13.41
N LEU A 91 -1.71 -6.04 -13.75
CA LEU A 91 -2.00 -7.09 -12.78
C LEU A 91 -0.73 -7.66 -12.11
N LEU A 92 0.33 -7.88 -12.89
CA LEU A 92 1.62 -8.38 -12.37
C LEU A 92 2.28 -7.35 -11.45
N GLY A 93 2.27 -6.07 -11.85
CA GLY A 93 2.82 -4.97 -11.08
C GLY A 93 2.11 -4.79 -9.74
N ALA A 94 0.79 -5.01 -9.70
CA ALA A 94 0.02 -4.98 -8.46
C ALA A 94 0.36 -6.13 -7.52
N LEU A 95 0.54 -7.35 -8.05
CA LEU A 95 0.95 -8.52 -7.27
C LEU A 95 2.36 -8.35 -6.70
N ILE A 96 3.32 -7.90 -7.52
CA ILE A 96 4.70 -7.66 -7.08
C ILE A 96 4.74 -6.51 -6.07
N ALA A 97 4.01 -5.42 -6.31
CA ALA A 97 3.92 -4.31 -5.38
C ALA A 97 3.35 -4.73 -4.04
N ALA A 98 2.24 -5.47 -4.02
CA ALA A 98 1.62 -5.98 -2.79
C ALA A 98 2.58 -6.88 -2.01
N PHE A 99 3.38 -7.70 -2.70
CA PHE A 99 4.38 -8.56 -2.05
C PHE A 99 5.49 -7.73 -1.38
N ILE A 100 6.07 -6.78 -2.12
CA ILE A 100 7.15 -5.92 -1.62
C ILE A 100 6.66 -5.04 -0.46
N ILE A 101 5.49 -4.41 -0.62
CA ILE A 101 4.88 -3.58 0.43
C ILE A 101 4.63 -4.44 1.68
N GLY A 102 4.02 -5.62 1.52
CA GLY A 102 3.79 -6.54 2.65
C GLY A 102 5.08 -6.96 3.35
N LEU A 103 6.18 -7.16 2.61
CA LEU A 103 7.48 -7.48 3.19
C LEU A 103 8.06 -6.29 3.97
N ILE A 104 8.00 -5.09 3.41
CA ILE A 104 8.50 -3.87 4.07
C ILE A 104 7.66 -3.56 5.31
N ASP A 105 6.35 -3.63 5.19
CA ASP A 105 5.38 -3.44 6.25
C ASP A 105 5.40 -4.56 7.30
N ALA A 106 6.15 -5.64 7.12
CA ALA A 106 6.40 -6.61 8.20
C ALA A 106 7.60 -6.18 9.07
N VAL A 107 8.56 -5.44 8.49
CA VAL A 107 9.77 -4.95 9.16
C VAL A 107 9.55 -3.59 9.83
N VAL A 108 8.92 -2.65 9.13
CA VAL A 108 8.59 -1.29 9.62
C VAL A 108 7.75 -1.25 10.92
N PRO A 109 6.79 -2.17 11.19
CA PRO A 109 6.01 -2.17 12.43
C PRO A 109 6.87 -2.36 13.68
N THR A 110 8.00 -3.05 13.54
CA THR A 110 8.87 -3.38 14.66
C THR A 110 9.72 -2.20 15.12
N VAL A 111 9.96 -1.22 14.25
CA VAL A 111 10.82 -0.06 14.53
C VAL A 111 10.07 1.19 15.00
N LEU A 112 8.73 1.20 14.90
CA LEU A 112 7.87 2.33 15.30
C LEU A 112 7.05 2.08 16.58
N ARG A 113 7.41 1.03 17.34
CA ARG A 113 6.81 0.73 18.66
C ARG A 113 7.56 1.38 19.80
#